data_AF-A0A9Q3PRW1-F1
#
_entry.id   AF-A0A9Q3PRW1-F1
#
_cell.length_a   1.000
_cell.length_b   1.000
_cell.length_c   1.000
_cell.angle_alpha   90.00
_cell.angle_beta   90.00
_cell.angle_gamma   90.00
#
_symmetry.space_group_name_H-M   'P 1'
#
loop_
_entity.id
_entity.type
_entity.pdbx_description
1 polymer ?
#
loop_
_entity_poly.entity_id
_entity_poly.type
_entity_poly.pdbx_seq_one_letter_code
_entity_poly.pdbx_strand_id
1 'polypeptide(L)'
;MDLPPSSYHDSLEELWDEEEEPEEIETVMKVVPSVYHQYLDVFSKVKAEQHPPHRPSNHHIELGGSTSSWGDVLFIKPRVR
;
A
#
# COMPACT_ATOMS: atom_id res chain seq x y z
N MET A 1 32.13 -5.68 21.92
CA MET A 1 31.44 -6.95 21.59
C MET A 1 30.39 -6.58 20.58
N ASP A 2 30.80 -6.50 19.32
CA ASP A 2 29.96 -6.03 18.22
C ASP A 2 29.25 -7.25 17.63
N LEU A 3 27.92 -7.26 17.72
CA LEU A 3 27.09 -8.35 17.19
C LEU A 3 27.10 -8.30 15.65
N PRO A 4 27.12 -9.45 14.96
CA PRO A 4 27.11 -9.48 13.50
C PRO A 4 25.77 -8.96 12.93
N PRO A 5 25.77 -8.26 11.79
CA PRO A 5 24.59 -7.66 11.16
C PRO A 5 23.57 -8.68 10.61
N SER A 6 23.85 -9.98 10.71
CA SER A 6 23.02 -11.06 10.18
C SER A 6 21.80 -11.39 11.05
N SER A 7 21.67 -10.81 12.25
CA SER A 7 20.52 -11.05 13.15
C SER A 7 19.26 -10.26 12.76
N TYR A 8 19.34 -9.34 11.80
CA TYR A 8 18.21 -8.50 11.40
C TYR A 8 17.38 -9.05 10.24
N HIS A 9 17.81 -10.14 9.62
CA HIS A 9 17.08 -10.71 8.48
C HIS A 9 15.87 -11.55 8.90
N ASP A 10 15.87 -12.09 10.11
CA ASP A 10 14.86 -13.04 10.58
C ASP A 10 13.59 -12.35 11.14
N SER A 11 13.62 -11.03 11.34
CA SER A 11 12.54 -10.28 12.00
C SER A 11 11.68 -9.43 11.04
N LEU A 12 12.00 -9.43 9.75
CA LEU A 12 11.27 -8.64 8.73
C LEU A 12 10.42 -9.53 7.82
N GLU A 13 10.81 -10.78 7.58
CA GLU A 13 10.01 -11.76 6.85
C GLU A 13 8.81 -12.28 7.65
N GLU A 14 8.81 -12.12 8.98
CA GLU A 14 7.73 -12.55 9.89
C GLU A 14 6.61 -11.50 10.07
N LEU A 15 6.69 -10.33 9.40
CA LEU A 15 5.70 -9.24 9.52
C LEU A 15 4.68 -9.20 8.37
N TRP A 16 4.88 -10.02 7.34
CA TRP A 16 3.95 -10.19 6.23
C TRP A 16 3.43 -11.63 6.24
N ASP A 17 2.79 -12.02 7.35
CA ASP A 17 1.85 -13.13 7.32
C ASP A 17 0.80 -12.79 6.24
N GLU A 18 1.02 -13.31 5.03
CA GLU A 18 0.22 -13.14 3.81
C GLU A 18 -1.00 -14.06 3.77
N GLU A 19 -1.26 -14.80 4.86
CA GLU A 19 -2.52 -15.52 5.01
C GLU A 19 -3.61 -14.53 5.39
N GLU A 20 -4.42 -14.15 4.40
CA GLU A 20 -5.75 -13.56 4.60
C GLU A 20 -6.50 -14.42 5.63
N GLU A 21 -6.55 -13.96 6.88
CA GLU A 21 -7.19 -14.73 7.95
C GLU A 21 -8.67 -14.95 7.55
N PRO A 22 -9.16 -16.20 7.51
CA PRO A 22 -10.55 -16.50 7.14
C PRO A 22 -11.57 -15.78 8.04
N GLU A 23 -11.13 -15.34 9.22
CA GLU A 23 -11.88 -14.54 10.17
C GLU A 23 -12.28 -13.17 9.60
N GLU A 24 -11.48 -12.55 8.74
CA GLU A 24 -11.77 -11.22 8.18
C GLU A 24 -12.95 -11.27 7.21
N ILE A 25 -12.99 -12.26 6.31
CA ILE A 25 -14.07 -12.42 5.31
C ILE A 25 -15.40 -12.72 6.01
N GLU A 26 -15.40 -13.60 7.01
CA GLU A 26 -16.63 -13.95 7.75
C GLU A 26 -17.20 -12.74 8.50
N THR A 27 -16.32 -11.86 8.99
CA THR A 27 -16.70 -10.62 9.66
C THR A 27 -17.33 -9.63 8.69
N VAL A 28 -16.72 -9.46 7.50
CA VAL A 28 -17.23 -8.58 6.45
C VAL A 28 -18.60 -9.05 5.93
N MET A 29 -18.81 -10.36 5.76
CA MET A 29 -20.08 -10.93 5.30
C MET A 29 -21.27 -10.59 6.23
N LYS A 30 -21.02 -10.42 7.54
CA LYS A 30 -22.05 -10.07 8.53
C LYS A 30 -22.51 -8.60 8.42
N VAL A 31 -21.65 -7.73 7.89
CA VAL A 31 -21.90 -6.28 7.78
C VAL A 31 -22.39 -5.91 6.38
N VAL A 32 -21.81 -6.54 5.35
CA VAL A 32 -22.10 -6.23 3.96
C VAL A 32 -23.42 -6.88 3.53
N PRO A 33 -24.36 -6.12 2.92
CA PRO A 33 -25.59 -6.68 2.38
C PRO A 33 -25.30 -7.80 1.37
N SER A 34 -26.15 -8.82 1.35
CA SER A 34 -25.95 -10.02 0.51
C SER A 34 -25.78 -9.73 -0.98
N VAL A 35 -26.39 -8.66 -1.49
CA VAL A 35 -26.24 -8.20 -2.88
C VAL A 35 -24.79 -7.87 -3.25
N TYR A 36 -23.96 -7.52 -2.26
CA TYR A 36 -22.57 -7.16 -2.45
C TYR A 36 -21.58 -8.25 -2.04
N HIS A 37 -22.06 -9.45 -1.67
CA HIS A 37 -21.17 -10.57 -1.31
C HIS A 37 -20.29 -11.04 -2.49
N GLN A 38 -20.66 -10.72 -3.72
CA GLN A 38 -19.80 -10.95 -4.90
C GLN A 38 -18.55 -10.04 -4.96
N TYR A 39 -18.49 -9.01 -4.11
CA TYR A 39 -17.39 -8.02 -4.06
C TYR A 39 -16.63 -8.07 -2.73
N LEU A 40 -16.69 -9.18 -2.00
CA LEU A 40 -15.98 -9.32 -0.71
C LEU A 40 -14.46 -9.18 -0.88
N ASP A 41 -13.95 -9.51 -2.07
CA ASP A 41 -12.54 -9.35 -2.43
C ASP A 41 -12.05 -7.90 -2.40
N VAL A 42 -12.94 -6.91 -2.53
CA VAL A 42 -12.61 -5.48 -2.39
C VAL A 42 -12.18 -5.14 -0.96
N PHE A 43 -12.65 -5.91 0.03
CA PHE A 43 -12.29 -5.72 1.44
C PHE A 43 -11.04 -6.50 1.85
N SER A 44 -10.51 -7.34 0.96
CA SER A 44 -9.26 -8.06 1.19
C SER A 44 -8.08 -7.09 1.18
N LYS A 45 -7.37 -7.00 2.30
CA LYS A 45 -6.17 -6.15 2.40
C LYS A 45 -5.12 -6.53 1.36
N VAL A 46 -4.84 -7.82 1.22
CA VAL A 46 -3.84 -8.36 0.29
C VAL A 46 -4.17 -7.99 -1.15
N LYS A 47 -5.44 -8.10 -1.56
CA LYS A 47 -5.85 -7.72 -2.92
C LYS A 47 -5.91 -6.21 -3.12
N ALA A 48 -6.27 -5.45 -2.09
CA ALA A 48 -6.30 -3.99 -2.16
C ALA A 48 -4.89 -3.37 -2.31
N GLU A 49 -3.86 -4.03 -1.76
CA GLU A 49 -2.46 -3.63 -1.93
C GLU A 49 -1.91 -3.95 -3.33
N GLN A 50 -2.57 -4.83 -4.09
CA GLN A 50 -2.19 -5.16 -5.46
C GLN A 50 -2.76 -4.14 -6.45
N HIS A 51 -1.89 -3.61 -7.31
CA HIS A 51 -2.34 -2.74 -8.39
C HIS A 51 -3.21 -3.52 -9.39
N PRO A 52 -4.33 -2.95 -9.86
CA PRO A 52 -5.09 -3.53 -10.96
C PRO A 52 -4.20 -3.74 -12.20
N PRO A 53 -4.51 -4.74 -13.04
CA PRO A 53 -3.78 -4.96 -14.29
C PRO A 53 -3.71 -3.69 -15.14
N HIS A 54 -2.55 -3.47 -15.76
CA HIS A 54 -2.33 -2.30 -16.59
C HIS A 54 -3.33 -2.26 -17.77
N ARG A 55 -4.04 -1.15 -17.95
CA ARG A 55 -5.01 -0.96 -19.05
C ARG A 55 -4.46 -0.01 -20.11
N PRO A 56 -4.93 -0.10 -21.37
CA PRO A 56 -4.53 0.84 -22.43
C PRO A 56 -4.86 2.31 -22.10
N SER A 57 -5.86 2.54 -21.25
CA SER A 57 -6.29 3.85 -20.78
C SER A 57 -5.53 4.35 -19.55
N ASN A 58 -4.55 3.59 -19.04
CA ASN A 58 -3.74 4.04 -17.92
C ASN A 58 -2.92 5.27 -18.36
N HIS A 59 -2.95 6.32 -17.56
CA HIS A 59 -2.14 7.50 -17.83
C HIS A 59 -0.66 7.15 -17.72
N HIS A 60 0.08 7.39 -18.80
CA HIS A 60 1.53 7.29 -18.82
C HIS A 60 2.13 8.68 -18.57
N ILE A 61 3.07 8.77 -17.64
CA ILE A 61 3.86 9.99 -17.43
C ILE A 61 5.17 9.80 -18.19
N GLU A 62 5.33 10.52 -19.29
CA GLU A 62 6.59 10.58 -20.01
C GLU A 62 7.61 11.35 -19.18
N LEU A 63 8.64 10.67 -18.69
CA LEU A 63 9.76 11.31 -18.02
C LEU A 63 10.66 11.97 -19.08
N GLY A 64 10.38 13.24 -19.38
CA GLY A 64 11.27 14.07 -20.20
C GLY A 64 12.61 14.29 -19.50
N GLY A 65 13.72 14.12 -20.22
CA GLY A 65 15.10 14.12 -19.69
C GLY A 65 15.61 15.42 -19.06
N SER A 66 14.74 16.40 -18.77
CA SER A 66 15.09 17.41 -17.78
C SER A 66 14.99 16.72 -16.42
N THR A 67 16.14 16.50 -15.77
CA THR A 67 16.15 16.29 -14.32
C THR A 67 15.28 17.38 -13.72
N SER A 68 14.07 17.02 -13.26
CA SER A 68 13.28 17.93 -12.45
C SER A 68 14.21 18.27 -11.30
N SER A 69 14.77 19.49 -11.30
CA SER A 69 15.32 20.04 -10.07
C SER A 69 14.12 20.02 -9.15
N TRP A 70 14.07 19.06 -8.22
CA TRP A 70 13.08 19.02 -7.16
C TRP A 70 12.88 20.47 -6.73
N GLY A 71 11.73 21.04 -7.07
CA GLY A 71 11.53 22.48 -6.93
C GLY A 71 11.84 22.86 -5.49
N ASP A 72 12.43 24.03 -5.28
CA ASP A 72 12.77 24.50 -3.94
C ASP A 72 11.54 24.32 -3.03
N VAL A 73 11.69 23.49 -2.00
CA VAL A 73 10.64 23.26 -1.01
C VAL A 73 10.46 24.58 -0.27
N LEU A 74 9.50 25.40 -0.71
CA LEU A 74 9.19 26.67 -0.09
C LEU A 74 8.56 26.42 1.27
N PHE A 75 9.36 26.53 2.33
CA PHE A 75 8.89 26.50 3.70
C PHE A 75 8.10 27.80 3.99
N ILE A 76 6.78 27.71 3.92
CA ILE A 76 5.89 28.82 4.28
C ILE A 76 6.01 29.03 5.78
N LYS A 77 6.74 30.06 6.20
CA LYS A 77 6.83 30.43 7.61
C LYS A 77 5.46 30.93 8.10
N PRO A 78 4.93 30.40 9.22
CA PRO A 78 3.69 30.92 9.79
C PRO A 78 3.92 32.37 10.22
N ARG A 79 3.03 33.25 9.76
CA ARG A 79 3.01 34.66 10.16
C ARG A 79 2.42 34.76 11.56
N VAL A 80 3.27 34.92 12.57
CA VAL A 80 2.85 35.25 13.92
C VAL A 80 2.30 36.69 13.90
N ARG A 81 1.06 36.86 14.39
CA ARG A 81 0.40 38.15 14.55
C ARG A 81 0.87 38.85 15.81
#